data_AF-A0A0H3AQD6-F1
#
_entry.id   AF-A0A0H3AQD6-F1
#
_cell.length_a   1.000
_cell.length_b   1.000
_cell.length_c   1.000
_cell.angle_alpha   90.00
_cell.angle_beta   90.00
_cell.angle_gamma   90.00
#
_symmetry.space_group_name_H-M   'P 1'
#
loop_
_entity.id
_entity.type
_entity.pdbx_description
1 polymer ?
#
loop_
_entity_poly.entity_id
_entity_poly.type
_entity_poly.pdbx_seq_one_letter_code
_entity_poly.pdbx_strand_id
1 'polypeptide(L)'
;MSKHQGQRMGMVIGLNPEKVAKYKALHAQVWPENLLFGYWEYVGSDFAADMRKMAESPKNQEWWSVCMPCQKPLETRKEGEWWAMMEEVFHHD
;
A
#
# COMPACT_ATOMS: atom_id res chain seq x y z
N MET A 1 -19.57 24.14 5.75
CA MET A 1 -19.03 23.17 6.73
C MET A 1 -17.86 22.49 6.04
N SER A 2 -16.62 22.76 6.46
CA SER A 2 -15.45 22.15 5.84
C SER A 2 -15.44 20.66 6.21
N LYS A 3 -15.76 19.78 5.26
CA LYS A 3 -15.44 18.35 5.40
C LYS A 3 -13.93 18.31 5.67
N HIS A 4 -13.50 17.64 6.74
CA HIS A 4 -12.06 17.41 6.93
C HIS A 4 -11.61 16.57 5.74
N GLN A 5 -10.98 17.21 4.76
CA GLN A 5 -10.43 16.52 3.61
C GLN A 5 -9.25 15.72 4.13
N GLY A 6 -9.39 14.40 4.18
CA GLY A 6 -8.32 13.52 4.63
C GLY A 6 -7.08 13.69 3.76
N GLN A 7 -5.90 13.41 4.31
CA GLN A 7 -4.67 13.37 3.53
C GLN A 7 -4.73 12.16 2.59
N ARG A 8 -4.76 12.40 1.28
CA ARG A 8 -4.72 11.33 0.28
C ARG A 8 -3.33 10.71 0.23
N MET A 9 -3.30 9.39 0.19
CA MET A 9 -2.08 8.60 0.24
C MET A 9 -2.06 7.66 -0.96
N GLY A 10 -1.03 7.77 -1.79
CA GLY A 10 -0.75 6.83 -2.88
C GLY A 10 0.48 5.99 -2.54
N MET A 11 0.42 4.68 -2.80
CA MET A 11 1.57 3.79 -2.66
C MET A 11 1.63 2.76 -3.77
N VAL A 12 2.84 2.28 -4.10
CA VAL A 12 3.06 1.27 -5.14
C VAL A 12 4.02 0.17 -4.68
N ILE A 13 3.72 -1.07 -5.09
CA ILE A 13 4.59 -2.24 -4.88
C ILE A 13 4.52 -3.17 -6.09
N GLY A 14 5.56 -3.96 -6.32
CA GLY A 14 5.52 -5.06 -7.29
C GLY A 14 4.86 -6.32 -6.72
N LEU A 15 4.57 -7.25 -7.61
CA LEU A 15 4.17 -8.62 -7.26
C LEU A 15 5.32 -9.61 -7.52
N ASN A 16 5.35 -10.68 -6.74
CA ASN A 16 6.20 -11.83 -7.04
C ASN A 16 5.69 -12.52 -8.33
N PRO A 17 6.52 -12.66 -9.38
CA PRO A 17 6.12 -13.25 -10.66
C PRO A 17 5.42 -14.61 -10.54
N GLU A 18 5.88 -15.47 -9.63
CA GLU A 18 5.31 -16.82 -9.42
C GLU A 18 3.91 -16.80 -8.81
N LYS A 19 3.52 -15.70 -8.15
CA LYS A 19 2.22 -15.55 -7.48
C LYS A 19 1.24 -14.69 -8.27
N VAL A 20 1.68 -14.12 -9.40
CA VAL A 20 0.87 -13.23 -10.24
C VAL A 20 -0.46 -13.86 -10.64
N ALA A 21 -0.48 -15.11 -11.10
CA ALA A 21 -1.73 -15.75 -11.55
C ALA A 21 -2.75 -15.88 -10.41
N LYS A 22 -2.31 -16.32 -9.22
CA LYS A 22 -3.17 -16.41 -8.02
C LYS A 22 -3.66 -15.03 -7.59
N TYR A 23 -2.76 -14.04 -7.57
CA TYR A 23 -3.11 -12.69 -7.15
C TYR A 23 -4.05 -12.01 -8.16
N LYS A 24 -3.80 -12.14 -9.46
CA LYS A 24 -4.69 -11.68 -10.54
C LYS A 24 -6.05 -12.37 -10.50
N ALA A 25 -6.13 -13.66 -10.13
CA ALA A 25 -7.43 -14.31 -9.93
C ALA A 25 -8.19 -13.73 -8.72
N LEU A 26 -7.48 -13.39 -7.63
CA LEU A 26 -8.09 -12.70 -6.48
C LEU A 26 -8.53 -11.26 -6.80
N HIS A 27 -7.92 -10.61 -7.80
CA HIS A 27 -8.12 -9.17 -8.12
C HIS A 27 -8.58 -8.93 -9.59
N ALA A 28 -9.06 -10.00 -10.22
CA ALA A 28 -9.57 -10.28 -11.57
C ALA A 28 -9.13 -9.49 -12.83
N GLN A 29 -8.44 -8.35 -12.80
CA GLN A 29 -7.89 -7.73 -14.01
C GLN A 29 -6.87 -6.61 -13.71
N VAL A 30 -5.58 -6.92 -13.78
CA VAL A 30 -4.48 -5.97 -13.49
C VAL A 30 -3.36 -6.07 -14.56
N TRP A 31 -2.86 -4.90 -14.95
CA TRP A 31 -1.89 -4.54 -16.00
C TRP A 31 -0.64 -5.44 -16.14
N PRO A 32 0.04 -5.46 -17.31
CA PRO A 32 1.15 -6.39 -17.57
C PRO A 32 2.35 -6.25 -16.62
N GLU A 33 2.55 -5.07 -16.03
CA GLU A 33 3.67 -4.72 -15.15
C GLU A 33 3.57 -5.34 -13.74
N ASN A 34 2.45 -5.99 -13.40
CA ASN A 34 2.23 -6.64 -12.10
C ASN A 34 2.50 -5.73 -10.90
N LEU A 35 2.06 -4.47 -11.00
CA LEU A 35 2.11 -3.49 -9.92
C LEU A 35 0.79 -3.48 -9.14
N LEU A 36 0.88 -3.20 -7.84
CA LEU A 36 -0.26 -2.85 -7.01
C LEU A 36 -0.18 -1.38 -6.66
N PHE A 37 -1.30 -0.69 -6.79
CA PHE A 37 -1.48 0.69 -6.34
C PHE A 37 -2.44 0.70 -5.15
N GLY A 38 -1.97 1.23 -4.03
CA GLY A 38 -2.81 1.51 -2.86
C GLY A 38 -3.22 2.98 -2.86
N TYR A 39 -4.50 3.23 -2.61
CA TYR A 39 -5.05 4.57 -2.38
C TYR A 39 -5.92 4.53 -1.11
N TRP A 40 -5.72 5.50 -0.22
CA TRP A 40 -6.64 5.78 0.88
C TRP A 40 -6.62 7.25 1.28
N GLU A 41 -7.63 7.68 2.02
CA GLU A 41 -7.67 9.00 2.68
C GLU A 41 -7.45 8.83 4.18
N TYR A 42 -6.34 9.37 4.68
CA TYR A 42 -6.00 9.34 6.09
C TYR A 42 -6.67 10.52 6.80
N VAL A 43 -7.48 10.23 7.82
CA VAL A 43 -8.25 11.24 8.58
C VAL A 43 -7.71 11.47 10.00
N GLY A 44 -6.59 10.86 10.36
CA GLY A 44 -5.97 11.05 11.66
C GLY A 44 -5.01 12.24 11.71
N SER A 45 -4.30 12.38 12.81
CA SER A 45 -3.42 13.53 13.09
C SER A 45 -1.94 13.20 13.27
N ASP A 46 -1.57 11.92 13.40
CA ASP A 46 -0.18 11.45 13.52
C ASP A 46 -0.02 10.14 12.75
N PHE A 47 0.27 10.28 11.45
CA PHE A 47 0.40 9.14 10.55
C PHE A 47 1.50 8.16 11.01
N ALA A 48 2.63 8.68 11.49
CA ALA A 48 3.75 7.84 11.92
C ALA A 48 3.39 7.02 13.16
N ALA A 49 2.72 7.62 14.15
CA ALA A 49 2.25 6.89 15.33
C ALA A 49 1.19 5.84 14.97
N ASP A 50 0.27 6.15 14.07
CA ASP A 50 -0.79 5.22 13.70
C ASP A 50 -0.27 4.05 12.85
N MET A 51 0.71 4.29 11.98
CA MET A 51 1.40 3.21 11.27
C MET A 51 2.21 2.31 12.23
N ARG A 52 2.81 2.87 13.29
CA ARG A 52 3.48 2.07 14.34
C ARG A 52 2.50 1.16 15.06
N LYS A 53 1.34 1.67 15.49
CA LYS A 53 0.28 0.85 16.11
C LYS A 53 -0.18 -0.27 15.18
N MET A 54 -0.32 0.02 13.89
CA MET A 54 -0.66 -0.98 12.88
C MET A 54 0.42 -2.07 12.79
N ALA A 55 1.70 -1.67 12.83
CA ALA A 55 2.82 -2.60 12.77
C ALA A 55 2.98 -3.47 14.02
N GLU A 56 2.61 -2.94 15.19
CA GLU A 56 2.66 -3.64 16.48
C GLU A 56 1.47 -4.60 16.68
N SER A 57 0.38 -4.45 15.91
CA SER A 57 -0.81 -5.31 16.01
C SER A 57 -0.49 -6.76 15.62
N PRO A 58 -0.71 -7.76 16.51
CA PRO A 58 -0.47 -9.17 16.19
C PRO A 58 -1.30 -9.69 15.01
N LYS A 59 -2.53 -9.16 14.85
CA LYS A 59 -3.40 -9.55 13.74
C LYS A 59 -2.92 -9.00 12.40
N ASN A 60 -2.33 -7.81 12.39
CA ASN A 60 -1.71 -7.27 11.19
C ASN A 60 -0.46 -8.06 10.81
N GLN A 61 0.36 -8.44 11.79
CA GLN A 61 1.53 -9.29 11.56
C GLN A 61 1.15 -10.67 11.00
N GLU A 62 0.10 -11.31 11.55
CA GLU A 62 -0.46 -12.57 11.02
C GLU A 62 -0.89 -12.41 9.57
N TRP A 63 -1.66 -11.37 9.26
CA TRP A 63 -2.12 -11.09 7.89
C TRP A 63 -0.94 -10.84 6.94
N TRP A 64 0.04 -10.04 7.36
CA TRP A 64 1.22 -9.73 6.56
C TRP A 64 2.10 -10.94 6.29
N SER A 65 2.16 -11.93 7.19
CA SER A 65 2.88 -13.18 6.95
C SER A 65 2.38 -13.93 5.70
N VAL A 66 1.10 -13.72 5.32
CA VAL A 66 0.48 -14.33 4.14
C VAL A 66 0.58 -13.41 2.91
N CYS A 67 0.43 -12.09 3.10
CA CYS A 67 0.44 -11.13 2.00
C CYS A 67 1.84 -10.81 1.48
N MET A 68 2.81 -10.56 2.38
CA MET A 68 4.16 -10.09 2.02
C MET A 68 4.89 -11.05 1.07
N PRO A 69 4.79 -12.40 1.19
CA PRO A 69 5.41 -13.32 0.23
C PRO A 69 4.88 -13.21 -1.22
N CYS A 70 3.71 -12.59 -1.41
CA CYS A 70 3.13 -12.35 -2.73
C CYS A 70 3.62 -11.02 -3.34
N GLN A 71 4.24 -10.16 -2.53
CA GLN A 71 4.67 -8.82 -2.90
C GLN A 71 6.16 -8.80 -3.23
N LYS A 72 6.57 -7.85 -4.07
CA LYS A 72 7.95 -7.58 -4.43
C LYS A 72 8.20 -6.07 -4.23
N PRO A 73 8.80 -5.67 -3.11
CA PRO A 73 9.17 -4.27 -2.87
C PRO A 73 9.97 -3.70 -4.03
N LEU A 74 9.67 -2.46 -4.44
CA LEU A 74 10.43 -1.80 -5.50
C LEU A 74 11.88 -1.59 -5.04
N GLU A 75 12.83 -1.79 -5.95
CA GLU A 75 14.25 -1.56 -5.67
C GLU A 75 14.56 -0.08 -5.40
N THR A 76 13.72 0.82 -5.93
CA THR A 76 13.83 2.27 -5.81
C THR A 76 13.08 2.87 -4.61
N ARG A 77 12.48 2.04 -3.75
CA ARG A 77 11.79 2.54 -2.54
C ARG A 77 12.78 3.16 -1.56
N LYS A 78 12.32 4.05 -0.69
CA LYS A 78 13.17 4.67 0.34
C LYS A 78 13.58 3.63 1.39
N GLU A 79 14.66 3.91 2.11
CA GLU A 79 15.09 3.05 3.22
C GLU A 79 13.99 2.92 4.27
N GLY A 80 13.75 1.70 4.75
CA GLY A 80 12.67 1.39 5.70
C GLY A 80 11.28 1.19 5.08
N GLU A 81 11.08 1.49 3.79
CA GLU A 81 9.81 1.26 3.12
C GLU A 81 9.64 -0.22 2.72
N TRP A 82 8.38 -0.68 2.73
CA TRP A 82 7.98 -1.92 2.07
C TRP A 82 7.19 -1.60 0.79
N TRP A 83 6.15 -0.78 0.93
CA TRP A 83 5.48 -0.08 -0.17
C TRP A 83 6.12 1.27 -0.40
N ALA A 84 6.36 1.64 -1.65
CA ALA A 84 6.92 2.95 -1.98
C ALA A 84 5.79 4.00 -1.98
N MET A 85 5.95 5.08 -1.21
CA MET A 85 4.99 6.17 -1.19
C MET A 85 5.11 7.05 -2.45
N MET A 86 3.97 7.50 -2.98
CA MET A 86 3.88 8.36 -4.16
C MET A 86 3.68 9.83 -3.76
N GLU A 87 4.19 10.74 -4.59
CA GLU A 87 3.93 12.19 -4.48
C GLU A 87 2.64 12.53 -5.22
N GLU A 88 1.71 13.20 -4.54
CA GLU A 88 0.51 13.75 -5.19
C GLU A 88 0.89 15.03 -5.95
N VAL A 89 0.71 15.04 -7.26
CA VAL A 89 1.01 16.19 -8.13
C VAL A 89 -0.22 16.91 -8.66
N PHE A 90 -1.42 16.32 -8.50
CA PHE A 90 -2.69 16.86 -8.96
C PHE A 90 -3.85 16.31 -8.14
N HIS A 91 -4.86 17.16 -7.89
CA HIS A 91 -6.12 16.80 -7.26
C HIS A 91 -7.26 17.70 -7.76
N HIS A 92 -8.47 17.14 -7.85
CA HIS A 92 -9.72 17.85 -8.06
C HIS A 92 -10.83 17.19 -7.23
N ASP A 93 -11.72 18.01 -6.67
CA ASP A 93 -12.82 17.56 -5.79
C ASP A 93 -14.01 16.95 -6.55
#